data_AF-A0A2V9KPJ6-F1
#
_entry.id   AF-A0A2V9KPJ6-F1
#
_cell.length_a   1.000
_cell.length_b   1.000
_cell.length_c   1.000
_cell.angle_alpha   90.00
_cell.angle_beta   90.00
_cell.angle_gamma   90.00
#
_symmetry.space_group_name_H-M   'P 1'
#
loop_
_entity.id
_entity.type
_entity.pdbx_description
1 polymer ?
#
loop_
_entity_poly.entity_id
_entity_poly.type
_entity_poly.pdbx_seq_one_letter_code
_entity_poly.pdbx_strand_id
1 'polypeptide(L)'
;MSFYHLTRLSSGKSFYLEAGPRGYERMGLVEFAVERLGAGRVLYGSNFVTNSPAAVIARVENAFLSREQKEAILARNVEALLQQAGWRF
;
A
#
# COMPACT_ATOMS: atom_id res chain seq x y z
N MET A 1 -6.86 -6.24 11.13
CA MET A 1 -7.83 -5.24 10.65
C MET A 1 -8.94 -5.98 9.93
N SER A 2 -10.20 -5.82 10.34
CA SER A 2 -11.35 -6.46 9.67
C SER A 2 -11.73 -5.68 8.41
N PHE A 3 -12.03 -6.37 7.31
CA PHE A 3 -12.39 -5.82 5.99
C PHE A 3 -13.50 -4.76 6.03
N TYR A 4 -14.36 -4.82 7.05
CA TYR A 4 -15.43 -3.85 7.31
C TYR A 4 -14.95 -2.40 7.49
N HIS A 5 -13.76 -2.19 8.09
CA HIS A 5 -13.26 -0.84 8.34
C HIS A 5 -12.71 -0.17 7.09
N LEU A 6 -12.09 -0.94 6.18
CA LEU A 6 -11.54 -0.44 4.92
C LEU A 6 -12.66 0.14 4.02
N THR A 7 -13.80 -0.55 3.98
CA THR A 7 -14.98 -0.15 3.22
C THR A 7 -15.55 1.17 3.72
N ARG A 8 -15.60 1.39 5.05
CA ARG A 8 -16.09 2.66 5.64
C ARG A 8 -15.16 3.84 5.38
N LEU A 9 -13.86 3.62 5.31
CA LEU A 9 -12.87 4.69 5.08
C LEU A 9 -12.71 5.03 3.59
N SER A 10 -13.10 4.12 2.69
CA SER A 10 -12.95 4.29 1.23
C SER A 10 -13.68 5.50 0.64
N SER A 11 -14.71 6.02 1.32
CA SER A 11 -15.49 7.20 0.91
C SER A 11 -14.75 8.52 1.14
N GLY A 12 -13.72 8.54 2.00
CA GLY A 12 -12.86 9.69 2.20
C GLY A 12 -11.74 9.76 1.16
N LYS A 13 -11.49 10.94 0.58
CA LYS A 13 -10.39 11.16 -0.37
C LYS A 13 -9.01 11.27 0.29
N SER A 14 -8.96 11.48 1.61
CA SER A 14 -7.73 11.80 2.37
C SER A 14 -7.17 10.61 3.16
N PHE A 15 -7.48 9.38 2.75
CA PHE A 15 -7.04 8.17 3.45
C PHE A 15 -6.15 7.31 2.54
N TYR A 16 -5.03 6.85 3.12
CA TYR A 16 -4.08 5.94 2.49
C TYR A 16 -3.99 4.66 3.32
N LEU A 17 -3.84 3.53 2.64
CA LEU A 17 -3.58 2.24 3.29
C LEU A 17 -2.11 1.87 3.11
N GLU A 18 -1.41 1.70 4.21
CA GLU A 18 -0.08 1.10 4.20
C GLU A 18 -0.20 -0.42 4.06
N ALA A 19 0.50 -0.98 3.07
CA ALA A 19 0.74 -2.40 2.94
C ALA A 19 1.76 -2.84 4.00
N GLY A 20 1.34 -2.78 5.27
CA GLY A 20 2.13 -3.16 6.43
C GLY A 20 2.40 -4.65 6.54
N PRO A 21 3.16 -5.08 7.57
CA PRO A 21 3.59 -6.47 7.72
C PRO A 21 2.46 -7.40 8.18
N ARG A 22 1.49 -6.95 8.98
CA ARG A 22 0.41 -7.83 9.47
C ARG A 22 -0.49 -8.22 8.28
N GLY A 23 -0.57 -9.50 7.96
CA GLY A 23 -1.13 -10.00 6.70
C GLY A 23 -0.07 -10.49 5.71
N TYR A 24 1.21 -10.61 6.11
CA TYR A 24 2.26 -11.32 5.34
C TYR A 24 1.82 -12.75 4.98
N GLU A 25 0.98 -13.37 5.82
CA GLU A 25 0.41 -14.69 5.64
C GLU A 25 -0.82 -14.70 4.71
N ARG A 26 -1.33 -13.53 4.30
CA ARG A 26 -2.58 -13.40 3.55
C ARG A 26 -2.31 -12.89 2.14
N MET A 27 -2.08 -13.84 1.25
CA MET A 27 -2.13 -13.61 -0.20
C MET A 27 -3.45 -12.92 -0.57
N GLY A 28 -3.42 -12.00 -1.54
CA GLY A 28 -4.60 -11.27 -2.01
C GLY A 28 -4.91 -9.98 -1.26
N LEU A 29 -4.20 -9.65 -0.16
CA LEU A 29 -4.50 -8.44 0.62
C LEU A 29 -4.14 -7.15 -0.14
N VAL A 30 -3.02 -7.15 -0.87
CA VAL A 30 -2.59 -5.97 -1.66
C VAL A 30 -3.53 -5.77 -2.85
N GLU A 31 -3.92 -6.86 -3.51
CA GLU A 31 -4.89 -6.89 -4.59
C GLU A 31 -6.25 -6.37 -4.12
N PHE A 32 -6.75 -6.88 -2.99
CA PHE A 32 -8.00 -6.43 -2.40
C PHE A 32 -7.97 -4.94 -2.04
N ALA A 33 -6.84 -4.45 -1.50
CA ALA A 33 -6.68 -3.03 -1.21
C ALA A 33 -6.72 -2.19 -2.49
N VAL A 34 -6.05 -2.62 -3.55
CA VAL A 34 -6.07 -1.94 -4.86
C VAL A 34 -7.46 -1.99 -5.48
N GLU A 35 -8.16 -3.11 -5.43
CA GLU A 35 -9.54 -3.24 -5.92
C GLU A 35 -10.47 -2.26 -5.19
N ARG A 36 -10.34 -2.16 -3.86
CA ARG A 36 -11.27 -1.39 -3.03
C ARG A 36 -10.97 0.11 -2.99
N LEU A 37 -9.69 0.48 -3.06
CA LEU A 37 -9.21 1.85 -2.85
C LEU A 37 -8.59 2.47 -4.13
N GLY A 38 -8.22 1.67 -5.11
CA GLY A 38 -7.39 2.09 -6.23
C GLY A 38 -5.91 2.16 -5.83
N ALA A 39 -5.03 1.85 -6.80
CA ALA A 39 -3.59 1.74 -6.55
C ALA A 39 -2.96 3.03 -6.00
N GLY A 40 -3.45 4.21 -6.38
CA GLY A 40 -2.91 5.50 -5.93
C GLY A 40 -3.07 5.81 -4.44
N ARG A 41 -3.79 4.96 -3.69
CA ARG A 41 -4.00 5.11 -2.24
C ARG A 41 -3.36 4.00 -1.41
N VAL A 42 -2.56 3.14 -2.01
CA VAL A 42 -1.85 2.06 -1.32
C VAL A 42 -0.36 2.42 -1.24
N LEU A 43 0.21 2.40 -0.04
CA LEU A 43 1.60 2.76 0.23
C LEU A 43 2.40 1.52 0.65
N TYR A 44 3.66 1.45 0.25
CA TYR A 44 4.60 0.52 0.84
C TYR A 44 4.95 0.92 2.29
N GLY A 45 5.01 -0.07 3.17
CA GLY A 45 5.56 0.10 4.51
C GLY A 45 5.94 -1.23 5.14
N SER A 46 7.20 -1.38 5.54
CA SER A 46 7.71 -2.64 6.08
C SER A 46 7.57 -2.76 7.58
N ASN A 47 7.35 -1.65 8.30
CA ASN A 47 7.43 -1.58 9.76
C ASN A 47 8.78 -2.10 10.30
N PHE A 48 9.87 -1.83 9.59
CA PHE A 48 11.23 -2.11 10.06
C PHE A 48 11.48 -1.42 11.42
N VAL A 49 12.13 -2.04 12.42
CA VAL A 49 12.95 -3.28 12.45
C VAL A 49 12.17 -4.58 12.65
N THR A 50 10.88 -4.51 12.94
CA THR A 50 10.10 -5.68 13.38
C THR A 50 9.87 -6.71 12.27
N ASN A 51 10.02 -6.32 11.01
CA ASN A 51 9.81 -7.18 9.84
C ASN A 51 10.87 -6.88 8.78
N SER A 52 11.11 -7.87 7.91
CA SER A 52 12.03 -7.74 6.79
C SER A 52 11.44 -6.85 5.69
N PRO A 53 12.10 -5.74 5.31
CA PRO A 53 11.72 -4.94 4.14
C PRO A 53 11.64 -5.77 2.87
N ALA A 54 12.60 -6.69 2.69
CA ALA A 54 12.66 -7.56 1.51
C ALA A 54 11.42 -8.45 1.37
N ALA A 55 10.84 -8.93 2.48
CA ALA A 55 9.64 -9.74 2.45
C ALA A 55 8.41 -8.95 1.97
N VAL A 56 8.28 -7.69 2.39
CA VAL A 56 7.18 -6.82 1.97
C VAL A 56 7.33 -6.39 0.50
N ILE A 57 8.56 -6.11 0.07
CA ILE A 57 8.87 -5.87 -1.35
C ILE A 57 8.49 -7.08 -2.20
N ALA A 58 8.95 -8.28 -1.81
CA ALA A 58 8.65 -9.52 -2.53
C ALA A 58 7.14 -9.75 -2.67
N ARG A 59 6.33 -9.42 -1.65
CA ARG A 59 4.87 -9.49 -1.74
C ARG A 59 4.30 -8.57 -2.81
N VAL A 60 4.73 -7.31 -2.87
CA VAL A 60 4.24 -6.37 -3.89
C VAL A 60 4.69 -6.80 -5.29
N GLU A 61 5.93 -7.24 -5.43
CA GLU A 61 6.49 -7.73 -6.69
C GLU A 61 5.73 -8.97 -7.23
N ASN A 62 5.30 -9.85 -6.34
CA ASN A 62 4.56 -11.07 -6.71
C ASN A 62 3.04 -10.90 -6.71
N ALA A 63 2.51 -9.70 -6.41
CA ALA A 63 1.08 -9.44 -6.45
C ALA A 63 0.53 -9.52 -7.89
N PHE A 64 -0.73 -9.90 -8.04
CA PHE A 64 -1.45 -9.93 -9.33
C PHE A 64 -1.90 -8.52 -9.75
N LEU A 65 -0.93 -7.61 -9.87
CA LEU A 65 -1.11 -6.21 -10.23
C LEU A 65 -0.28 -5.87 -11.47
N SER A 66 -0.66 -4.81 -12.18
CA SER A 66 0.14 -4.29 -13.28
C SER A 66 1.48 -3.76 -12.76
N ARG A 67 2.47 -3.65 -13.64
CA ARG A 67 3.78 -3.08 -13.30
C ARG A 67 3.65 -1.67 -12.74
N GLU A 68 2.80 -0.86 -13.37
CA GLU A 68 2.56 0.53 -12.98
C GLU A 68 1.93 0.63 -11.59
N GLN A 69 1.04 -0.31 -11.24
CA GLN A 69 0.45 -0.38 -9.90
C GLN A 69 1.49 -0.77 -8.84
N LYS A 70 2.40 -1.70 -9.16
CA LYS A 70 3.50 -2.11 -8.26
C LYS A 70 4.46 -0.95 -8.01
N GLU A 71 4.90 -0.28 -9.08
CA GLU A 71 5.77 0.91 -9.00
C GLU A 71 5.10 2.04 -8.20
N ALA A 72 3.80 2.24 -8.37
CA ALA A 72 3.04 3.22 -7.60
C ALA A 72 3.08 2.93 -6.10
N ILE A 73 2.83 1.68 -5.70
CA ILE A 73 2.83 1.25 -4.31
C ILE A 73 4.23 1.35 -3.68
N LEU A 74 5.26 0.92 -4.40
CA LEU A 74 6.63 0.87 -3.88
C LEU A 74 7.27 2.26 -3.72
N ALA A 75 6.88 3.25 -4.53
CA ALA A 75 7.51 4.57 -4.49
C ALA A 75 6.56 5.72 -4.83
N ARG A 76 5.94 5.73 -6.01
CA ARG A 76 5.36 6.97 -6.56
C ARG A 76 4.24 7.56 -5.70
N ASN A 77 3.50 6.72 -4.99
CA ASN A 77 2.43 7.18 -4.11
C ASN A 77 2.96 7.90 -2.87
N VAL A 78 4.06 7.43 -2.28
CA VAL A 78 4.65 8.12 -1.12
C VAL A 78 5.33 9.41 -1.56
N GLU A 79 5.96 9.43 -2.73
CA GLU A 79 6.51 10.65 -3.34
C GLU A 79 5.41 11.70 -3.56
N ALA A 80 4.30 11.32 -4.19
CA ALA A 80 3.17 12.21 -4.43
C ALA A 80 2.56 12.73 -3.11
N LEU A 81 2.47 11.88 -2.09
CA LEU A 81 1.97 12.28 -0.77
C LEU A 81 2.91 13.28 -0.09
N LEU A 82 4.22 13.06 -0.15
CA LEU A 82 5.23 13.96 0.41
C LEU A 82 5.25 15.30 -0.32
N GLN A 83 5.14 15.30 -1.65
CA GLN A 83 5.02 16.52 -2.44
C GLN A 83 3.78 17.33 -2.07
N GLN A 84 2.62 16.68 -1.86
CA GLN A 84 1.40 17.34 -1.37
C GLN A 84 1.59 17.95 0.03
N ALA A 85 2.43 17.32 0.86
CA ALA A 85 2.82 17.84 2.17
C ALA A 85 3.91 18.94 2.12
N GLY A 86 4.33 19.37 0.91
CA GLY A 86 5.28 20.46 0.72
C GLY A 86 6.75 20.03 0.66
N TRP A 87 7.04 18.73 0.64
CA TRP A 87 8.40 18.24 0.50
C TRP A 87 8.90 18.39 -0.93
N ARG A 88 10.17 18.75 -1.08
CA ARG A 88 10.88 18.86 -2.36
C ARG A 88 12.17 18.06 -2.27
N PHE A 89 12.42 17.22 -3.26
CA PHE A 89 13.60 16.38 -3.39
C PHE A 89 14.02 16.33 -4.86
#